data_AF-A0A967WJA9-F1
#
_entry.id   AF-A0A967WJA9-F1
#
_cell.length_a   1.000
_cell.length_b   1.000
_cell.length_c   1.000
_cell.angle_alpha   90.00
_cell.angle_beta   90.00
_cell.angle_gamma   90.00
#
_symmetry.space_group_name_H-M   'P 1'
#
loop_
_entity.id
_entity.type
_entity.pdbx_description
1 polymer ?
#
loop_
_entity_poly.entity_id
_entity_poly.type
_entity_poly.pdbx_seq_one_letter_code
_entity_poly.pdbx_strand_id
1 'polypeptide(L)'
;MVRTFFLDDRVHVLWGDTRLNNHVQVIVAPGHTRAHQCVVIESGGQVALFLGDAAPWPIHMERLSWVPAHDTEPLVSIETKRKLARWAMDRNALLIFASHPQVEAGYLRATERPGRFRLEPVAISG
;
A
#
# COMPACT_ATOMS: atom_id res chain seq x y z
N MET A 1 14.55 0.28 15.84
CA MET A 1 15.77 1.10 15.62
C MET A 1 15.88 1.31 14.12
N VAL A 2 15.65 2.53 13.64
CA VAL A 2 15.87 2.87 12.22
C VAL A 2 17.38 2.86 12.01
N ARG A 3 17.88 2.02 11.10
CA ARG A 3 19.25 2.14 10.60
C ARG A 3 19.17 2.81 9.23
N THR A 4 20.13 3.65 8.90
CA THR A 4 20.25 4.29 7.59
C THR A 4 21.69 4.14 7.15
N PHE A 5 21.89 3.68 5.91
CA PHE A 5 23.21 3.55 5.31
C PHE A 5 23.23 4.28 3.98
N PHE A 6 24.35 4.94 3.69
CA PHE A 6 24.60 5.62 2.44
C PHE A 6 25.48 4.73 1.57
N LEU A 7 25.07 4.50 0.33
CA LEU A 7 25.90 3.91 -0.71
C LEU A 7 26.16 4.97 -1.77
N ASP A 8 27.42 5.37 -1.92
CA ASP A 8 27.94 6.32 -2.91
C ASP A 8 27.14 7.64 -3.04
N ASP A 9 26.68 8.19 -1.90
CA ASP A 9 25.89 9.43 -1.75
C ASP A 9 24.58 9.53 -2.57
N ARG A 10 24.17 8.46 -3.26
CA ARG A 10 22.97 8.44 -4.13
C ARG A 10 21.89 7.50 -3.66
N VAL A 11 22.22 6.55 -2.78
CA VAL A 11 21.29 5.55 -2.25
C VAL A 11 21.27 5.59 -0.74
N HIS A 12 20.09 5.80 -0.18
CA HIS A 12 19.85 5.80 1.26
C HIS A 12 19.00 4.56 1.59
N VAL A 13 19.61 3.56 2.22
CA VAL A 13 18.92 2.32 2.59
C VAL A 13 18.11 2.54 3.87
N LEU A 14 16.82 2.20 3.82
CA LEU A 14 15.90 2.28 4.95
C LEU A 14 15.69 0.89 5.57
N TRP A 15 15.58 0.85 6.90
CA TRP A 15 15.35 -0.39 7.64
C TRP A 15 14.08 -0.27 8.47
N GLY A 16 13.07 -1.07 8.14
CA GLY A 16 11.78 -1.05 8.82
C GLY A 16 10.95 0.18 8.46
N ASP A 17 9.89 0.39 9.22
CA ASP A 17 9.05 1.58 9.11
C ASP A 17 9.88 2.84 9.39
N THR A 18 9.81 3.83 8.51
CA THR A 18 10.65 5.03 8.60
C THR A 18 9.88 6.28 8.15
N ARG A 19 9.84 7.31 9.01
CA ARG A 19 9.35 8.65 8.66
C ARG A 19 10.46 9.40 7.91
N LEU A 20 10.18 9.84 6.68
CA LEU A 20 11.14 10.56 5.84
C LEU A 20 11.09 12.07 6.08
N ASN A 21 9.88 12.62 6.28
CA ASN A 21 9.66 14.03 6.60
C ASN A 21 8.26 14.20 7.25
N ASN A 22 7.79 15.43 7.38
CA ASN A 22 6.49 15.73 8.00
C ASN A 22 5.28 15.18 7.22
N HIS A 23 5.45 14.72 5.98
CA HIS A 23 4.37 14.29 5.10
C HIS A 23 4.51 12.85 4.64
N VAL A 24 5.72 12.28 4.63
CA VAL A 24 5.99 10.99 4.00
C VAL A 24 6.62 10.03 5.00
N GLN A 25 6.09 8.81 5.04
CA GLN A 25 6.70 7.66 5.72
C GLN A 25 6.59 6.42 4.86
N VAL A 26 7.50 5.47 5.08
CA VAL A 26 7.41 4.12 4.53
C VAL A 26 7.02 3.15 5.64
N ILE A 27 6.19 2.17 5.31
CA ILE A 27 5.81 1.06 6.20
C ILE A 27 6.14 -0.26 5.52
N VAL A 28 6.68 -1.22 6.27
CA VAL A 28 6.99 -2.55 5.75
C VAL A 28 5.67 -3.32 5.55
N ALA A 29 5.49 -3.83 4.34
CA ALA A 29 4.31 -4.56 3.89
C ALA A 29 4.74 -5.91 3.28
N PRO A 30 5.14 -6.89 4.11
CA PRO A 30 5.75 -8.13 3.62
C PRO A 30 4.73 -8.97 2.84
N GLY A 31 5.21 -9.80 1.92
CA GLY A 31 4.38 -10.73 1.15
C GLY A 31 4.79 -10.80 -0.31
N HIS A 32 4.77 -9.65 -1.00
CA HIS A 32 5.32 -9.55 -2.35
C HIS A 32 6.82 -9.87 -2.33
N THR A 33 7.58 -9.12 -1.52
CA THR A 33 8.90 -9.49 -1.02
C THR A 33 8.93 -9.35 0.50
N ARG A 34 9.93 -9.95 1.16
CA ARG A 34 10.11 -9.87 2.62
C ARG A 34 10.20 -8.44 3.16
N ALA A 35 10.74 -7.54 2.34
CA ALA A 35 11.04 -6.16 2.71
C ALA A 35 10.32 -5.14 1.81
N HIS A 36 9.23 -5.54 1.13
CA HIS A 36 8.40 -4.60 0.39
C HIS A 36 7.92 -3.49 1.34
N GLN A 37 7.89 -2.25 0.84
CA GLN A 37 7.42 -1.09 1.59
C GLN A 37 6.32 -0.36 0.82
N CYS A 38 5.26 0.00 1.53
CA CYS A 38 4.27 0.96 1.04
C CYS A 38 4.66 2.37 1.49
N VAL A 39 4.25 3.38 0.73
CA VAL A 39 4.49 4.79 1.08
C VAL A 39 3.19 5.40 1.56
N VAL A 40 3.20 5.95 2.78
CA VAL A 40 2.10 6.72 3.34
C VAL A 40 2.41 8.20 3.18
N ILE A 41 1.46 8.95 2.63
CA ILE A 41 1.55 10.38 2.37
C ILE A 41 0.41 11.06 3.15
N GLU A 42 0.74 12.04 3.99
CA GLU A 42 -0.19 12.76 4.86
C GLU A 42 -0.01 14.28 4.66
N SER A 43 -1.09 14.98 4.32
CA SER A 43 -1.08 16.44 4.19
C SER A 43 -2.49 17.01 4.34
N GLY A 44 -2.63 18.13 5.05
CA GLY A 44 -3.92 18.83 5.17
C GLY A 44 -5.07 17.97 5.74
N GLY A 45 -4.76 16.98 6.59
CA GLY A 45 -5.76 16.04 7.12
C GLY A 45 -6.17 14.93 6.15
N GLN A 46 -5.62 14.92 4.93
CA GLN A 46 -5.81 13.86 3.95
C GLN A 46 -4.65 12.86 4.02
N VAL A 47 -4.94 11.62 3.65
CA VAL A 47 -3.97 10.53 3.66
C VAL A 47 -4.08 9.68 2.39
N ALA A 48 -2.93 9.34 1.82
CA ALA A 48 -2.79 8.43 0.70
C ALA A 48 -1.82 7.30 1.03
N LEU A 49 -2.04 6.14 0.43
CA LEU A 49 -1.20 4.96 0.54
C LEU A 49 -0.84 4.48 -0.87
N PHE A 50 0.42 4.67 -1.24
CA PHE A 50 0.99 4.06 -2.44
C PHE A 50 1.37 2.61 -2.14
N LEU A 51 0.71 1.68 -2.82
CA LEU A 51 0.78 0.25 -2.52
C LEU A 51 1.99 -0.44 -3.17
N GLY A 52 2.58 0.14 -4.22
CA GLY A 52 3.56 -0.57 -5.05
C GLY A 52 3.02 -1.95 -5.46
N ASP A 53 3.87 -2.96 -5.35
CA ASP A 53 3.50 -4.35 -5.65
C ASP A 53 2.83 -5.14 -4.50
N ALA A 54 2.52 -4.52 -3.35
CA ALA A 54 1.70 -5.20 -2.33
C ALA A 54 0.28 -5.49 -2.84
N ALA A 55 -0.22 -4.62 -3.72
CA ALA A 55 -1.46 -4.80 -4.46
C ALA A 55 -1.38 -4.00 -5.77
N PRO A 56 -0.81 -4.58 -6.84
CA PRO A 56 -0.61 -3.86 -8.09
C PRO A 56 -1.92 -3.38 -8.75
N TRP A 57 -3.03 -4.11 -8.51
CA TRP A 57 -4.34 -3.93 -9.14
C TRP A 57 -5.44 -3.86 -8.06
N PRO A 58 -6.53 -3.10 -8.28
CA PRO A 58 -7.64 -2.96 -7.33
C PRO A 58 -8.19 -4.28 -6.79
N ILE A 59 -8.30 -5.29 -7.66
CA ILE A 59 -8.87 -6.59 -7.32
C ILE A 59 -8.13 -7.28 -6.16
N HIS A 60 -6.84 -7.00 -5.98
CA HIS A 60 -6.06 -7.55 -4.87
C HIS A 60 -6.49 -6.98 -3.51
N MET A 61 -7.03 -5.75 -3.49
CA MET A 61 -7.61 -5.14 -2.29
C MET A 61 -9.09 -5.48 -2.11
N GLU A 62 -9.84 -5.67 -3.20
CA GLU A 62 -11.25 -6.09 -3.15
C GLU A 62 -11.40 -7.56 -2.73
N ARG A 63 -10.46 -8.41 -3.16
CA ARG A 63 -10.42 -9.85 -2.92
C ARG A 63 -9.04 -10.24 -2.39
N LEU A 64 -8.85 -10.11 -1.08
CA LEU A 64 -7.53 -10.28 -0.45
C LEU A 64 -6.84 -11.63 -0.71
N SER A 65 -7.61 -12.70 -0.98
CA SER A 65 -7.08 -14.03 -1.30
C SER A 65 -6.63 -14.18 -2.76
N TRP A 66 -6.88 -13.17 -3.61
CA TRP A 66 -6.42 -13.12 -4.99
C TRP A 66 -5.08 -12.39 -4.96
N VAL A 67 -4.02 -13.18 -4.84
CA VAL A 67 -2.65 -12.68 -4.73
C VAL A 67 -1.93 -12.81 -6.08
N PRO A 68 -1.05 -11.87 -6.42
CA PRO A 68 -0.18 -12.02 -7.59
C PRO A 68 0.64 -13.31 -7.51
N ALA A 69 0.83 -13.98 -8.66
CA ALA A 69 1.61 -15.22 -8.73
C ALA A 69 3.10 -15.04 -8.39
N HIS A 70 3.60 -13.81 -8.48
CA HIS A 70 4.99 -13.46 -8.19
C HIS A 70 5.22 -13.03 -6.73
N ASP A 71 4.21 -13.12 -5.86
CA ASP A 71 4.41 -12.88 -4.42
C ASP A 71 5.27 -14.00 -3.82
N THR A 72 6.36 -13.63 -3.15
CA THR A 72 7.30 -14.58 -2.55
C THR A 72 6.74 -15.27 -1.30
N GLU A 73 5.80 -14.63 -0.60
CA GLU A 73 5.15 -15.15 0.61
C GLU A 73 3.62 -14.93 0.54
N PRO A 74 2.87 -15.76 -0.22
CA PRO A 74 1.45 -15.53 -0.51
C PRO A 74 0.56 -15.40 0.73
N LEU A 75 0.74 -16.25 1.73
CA LEU A 75 -0.06 -16.19 2.97
C LEU A 75 0.22 -14.92 3.78
N VAL A 76 1.48 -14.47 3.78
CA VAL A 76 1.88 -13.21 4.42
C VAL A 76 1.27 -12.04 3.66
N SER A 77 1.29 -12.08 2.33
CA SER A 77 0.68 -11.07 1.46
C SER A 77 -0.82 -10.90 1.72
N ILE A 78 -1.57 -11.99 1.92
CA ILE A 78 -3.01 -11.93 2.27
C ILE A 78 -3.21 -11.19 3.60
N GLU A 79 -2.40 -11.50 4.61
CA GLU A 79 -2.51 -10.86 5.94
C GLU A 79 -2.07 -9.39 5.92
N THR A 80 -1.00 -9.07 5.21
CA THR A 80 -0.56 -7.69 4.96
C THR A 80 -1.67 -6.89 4.29
N LYS A 81 -2.25 -7.39 3.19
CA LYS A 81 -3.37 -6.71 2.52
C LYS A 81 -4.59 -6.56 3.43
N ARG A 82 -4.88 -7.53 4.30
CA ARG A 82 -5.95 -7.41 5.31
C ARG A 82 -5.71 -6.24 6.27
N LYS A 83 -4.48 -6.09 6.76
CA LYS A 83 -4.09 -4.98 7.63
C LYS A 83 -4.16 -3.64 6.91
N LEU A 84 -3.61 -3.57 5.69
CA LEU A 84 -3.64 -2.36 4.86
C LEU A 84 -5.08 -1.94 4.51
N ALA A 85 -5.96 -2.89 4.16
CA ALA A 85 -7.35 -2.60 3.83
C ALA A 85 -8.11 -2.01 5.02
N ARG A 86 -7.94 -2.58 6.23
CA ARG A 86 -8.52 -2.04 7.46
C ARG A 86 -7.98 -0.64 7.76
N TRP A 87 -6.66 -0.48 7.73
CA TRP A 87 -6.01 0.80 7.96
C TRP A 87 -6.51 1.88 6.98
N ALA A 88 -6.67 1.54 5.70
CA ALA A 88 -7.16 2.45 4.68
C ALA A 88 -8.63 2.82 4.90
N MET A 89 -9.48 1.88 5.29
CA MET A 89 -10.86 2.15 5.67
C MET A 89 -10.95 3.08 6.88
N ASP A 90 -10.21 2.76 7.95
CA ASP A 90 -10.24 3.51 9.22
C ASP A 90 -9.80 4.97 9.05
N ARG A 91 -8.87 5.20 8.11
CA ARG A 91 -8.32 6.55 7.84
C ARG A 91 -8.94 7.23 6.62
N ASN A 92 -9.89 6.59 5.96
CA ASN A 92 -10.40 7.02 4.65
C ASN A 92 -9.25 7.37 3.68
N ALA A 93 -8.26 6.49 3.57
CA ALA A 93 -7.05 6.70 2.78
C ALA A 93 -7.31 6.49 1.29
N LEU A 94 -6.76 7.40 0.47
CA LEU A 94 -6.69 7.20 -0.96
C LEU A 94 -5.64 6.13 -1.29
N LEU A 95 -6.05 5.02 -1.87
CA LEU A 95 -5.13 4.00 -2.35
C LEU A 95 -4.62 4.39 -3.74
N ILE A 96 -3.31 4.31 -3.95
CA ILE A 96 -2.66 4.56 -5.24
C ILE A 96 -2.01 3.25 -5.71
N PHE A 97 -2.34 2.86 -6.94
CA PHE A 97 -1.91 1.61 -7.57
C PHE A 97 -0.78 1.87 -8.57
N ALA A 98 0.27 1.05 -8.52
CA ALA A 98 1.48 1.30 -9.31
C ALA A 98 1.37 0.90 -10.79
N SER A 99 0.54 -0.11 -11.11
CA SER A 99 0.65 -0.84 -12.38
C SER A 99 -0.69 -1.11 -13.06
N HIS A 100 -1.80 -0.54 -12.57
CA HIS A 100 -3.12 -0.76 -13.19
C HIS A 100 -3.37 0.28 -14.30
N PRO A 101 -3.61 -0.13 -15.56
CA PRO A 101 -3.60 0.78 -16.71
C PRO A 101 -4.78 1.75 -16.78
N GLN A 102 -5.84 1.52 -15.98
CA GLN A 102 -7.09 2.29 -16.04
C GLN A 102 -7.52 2.88 -14.71
N VAL A 103 -6.95 2.42 -13.60
CA VAL A 103 -7.43 2.74 -12.25
C VAL A 103 -6.21 3.05 -11.41
N GLU A 104 -5.87 4.33 -11.38
CA GLU A 104 -4.65 4.81 -10.72
C GLU A 104 -4.87 4.98 -9.22
N ALA A 105 -6.08 5.39 -8.80
CA ALA A 105 -6.38 5.57 -7.39
C ALA A 105 -7.87 5.37 -7.06
N GLY A 106 -8.15 5.12 -5.78
CA GLY A 106 -9.52 5.04 -5.26
C GLY A 106 -9.59 4.82 -3.76
N TYR A 107 -10.81 4.91 -3.22
CA TYR A 107 -11.08 4.65 -1.81
C TYR A 107 -11.69 3.26 -1.64
N LEU A 108 -11.29 2.54 -0.59
CA LEU A 108 -12.00 1.31 -0.24
C LEU A 108 -13.33 1.64 0.44
N ARG A 109 -14.31 0.79 0.14
CA ARG A 109 -15.63 0.77 0.75
C ARG A 109 -15.95 -0.64 1.22
N ALA A 110 -16.64 -0.71 2.37
CA ALA A 110 -17.17 -1.98 2.86
C ALA A 110 -18.25 -2.51 1.92
N THR A 111 -18.41 -3.84 1.90
CA THR A 111 -19.53 -4.49 1.23
C THR A 111 -20.37 -5.25 2.27
N GLU A 112 -21.53 -5.75 1.86
CA GLU A 112 -22.36 -6.62 2.70
C GLU A 112 -21.66 -7.93 3.11
N ARG A 113 -20.62 -8.34 2.37
CA ARG A 113 -19.83 -9.54 2.68
C ARG A 113 -18.65 -9.17 3.58
N PRO A 114 -18.56 -9.74 4.80
CA PRO A 114 -17.41 -9.50 5.68
C PRO A 114 -16.09 -9.85 5.00
N GLY A 115 -15.09 -8.97 5.10
CA GLY A 115 -13.78 -9.17 4.50
C GLY A 115 -13.76 -9.07 2.96
N ARG A 116 -14.80 -8.51 2.34
CA ARG A 116 -14.80 -8.07 0.95
C ARG A 116 -14.96 -6.56 0.90
N PHE A 117 -14.17 -5.96 0.02
CA PHE A 117 -14.16 -4.52 -0.20
C PHE A 117 -14.53 -4.24 -1.65
N ARG A 118 -14.97 -3.02 -1.91
CA ARG A 118 -15.10 -2.46 -3.24
C ARG A 118 -14.21 -1.24 -3.33
N LEU A 119 -13.48 -1.09 -4.43
CA LEU A 119 -12.81 0.15 -4.73
C LEU A 119 -13.81 1.12 -5.36
N GLU A 120 -13.86 2.34 -4.83
CA GLU A 120 -14.48 3.50 -5.46
C GLU A 120 -13.38 4.32 -6.15
N PRO A 121 -13.23 4.23 -7.49
CA PRO A 121 -12.16 4.94 -8.20
C PRO A 121 -12.33 6.46 -8.12
N VAL A 122 -11.22 7.18 -8.10
CA VAL A 122 -11.21 8.64 -8.29
C VAL A 122 -10.69 8.98 -9.67
N ALA A 123 -11.29 10.00 -10.29
CA ALA A 123 -10.73 10.58 -11.50
C ALA A 123 -9.48 11.38 -11.15
N ILE A 124 -8.35 11.08 -11.80
CA ILE A 124 -7.14 11.89 -11.70
C ILE A 124 -7.19 12.89 -12.86
N SER A 125 -7.33 14.17 -12.52
CA SER A 125 -7.20 15.26 -13.49
C SER A 125 -5.72 15.61 -13.60
N GLY A 126 -5.16 15.44 -14.80
CA GLY A 126 -3.80 15.90 -15.15
C GLY A 126 -3.78 17.37 -15.54
#